data_AF-A0A0K0FBK0-F1
#
_entry.id   AF-A0A0K0FBK0-F1
#
_cell.length_a   1.000
_cell.length_b   1.000
_cell.length_c   1.000
_cell.angle_alpha   90.00
_cell.angle_beta   90.00
_cell.angle_gamma   90.00
#
_symmetry.space_group_name_H-M   'P 1'
#
loop_
_entity.id
_entity.type
_entity.pdbx_description
1 polymer ?
#
loop_
_entity_poly.entity_id
_entity_poly.type
_entity_poly.pdbx_seq_one_letter_code
_entity_poly.pdbx_strand_id
1 'polypeptide(L)'
;MKQYLATLLLASVIAISMAMVMHDAKNLLCSPCKFIFKEVAKELPEADKITEKTLKVAIDVVCKRFLGGIPLAKEVCDKLGGDAVDELYKFILKEDKKINPESICKHLHMC
;
A
#
# COMPACT_ATOMS: atom_id res chain seq x y z
N MET A 1 16.05 -18.34 43.13
CA MET A 1 15.86 -19.00 41.81
C MET A 1 14.44 -18.84 41.24
N LYS A 2 13.37 -19.10 42.01
CA LYS A 2 11.98 -19.06 41.49
C LYS A 2 11.50 -17.69 40.95
N GLN A 3 11.92 -16.59 41.58
CA GLN A 3 11.56 -15.22 41.16
C GLN A 3 12.24 -14.80 39.85
N TYR A 4 13.51 -15.15 39.66
CA TYR A 4 14.26 -14.85 38.43
C TYR A 4 13.72 -15.61 37.20
N LEU A 5 13.24 -16.83 37.41
CA LEU A 5 12.62 -17.64 36.36
C LEU A 5 11.29 -17.04 35.89
N ALA A 6 10.48 -16.51 36.82
CA ALA A 6 9.21 -15.87 36.52
C ALA A 6 9.41 -14.55 35.74
N THR A 7 10.40 -13.74 36.11
CA THR A 7 10.73 -12.50 35.39
C THR A 7 11.27 -12.75 33.98
N LEU A 8 12.07 -13.82 33.79
CA LEU A 8 12.57 -14.22 32.47
C LEU A 8 11.44 -14.69 31.54
N LEU A 9 10.46 -15.42 32.07
CA LEU A 9 9.28 -15.87 31.31
C LEU A 9 8.36 -14.71 30.92
N LEU A 10 8.16 -13.73 31.81
CA LEU A 10 7.37 -12.54 31.48
C LEU A 10 8.04 -11.67 30.41
N ALA A 11 9.37 -11.50 30.49
CA ALA A 11 10.11 -10.74 29.48
C ALA A 11 10.08 -11.39 28.10
N SER A 12 10.16 -12.72 28.01
CA SER A 12 10.08 -13.43 26.72
C SER A 12 8.68 -13.34 26.09
N VAL A 13 7.61 -13.42 26.89
CA VAL A 13 6.24 -13.27 26.39
C VAL A 13 6.00 -11.88 25.81
N ILE A 14 6.50 -10.82 26.47
CA ILE A 14 6.37 -9.45 25.97
C ILE A 14 7.13 -9.26 24.65
N ALA A 15 8.37 -9.78 24.55
CA ALA A 15 9.15 -9.69 23.33
C ALA A 15 8.48 -10.41 22.14
N ILE A 16 7.91 -11.58 22.39
CA ILE A 16 7.18 -12.37 21.38
C ILE A 16 5.91 -11.61 20.93
N SER A 17 5.21 -10.96 21.86
CA SER A 17 4.00 -10.17 21.56
C SER A 17 4.29 -9.00 20.63
N MET A 18 5.39 -8.28 20.88
CA MET A 18 5.79 -7.13 20.06
C MET A 18 6.23 -7.53 18.65
N ALA A 19 6.86 -8.69 18.50
CA ALA A 19 7.28 -9.20 17.19
C ALA A 19 6.10 -9.51 16.26
N MET A 20 4.97 -9.99 16.80
CA MET A 20 3.77 -10.26 16.00
C MET A 20 3.11 -8.97 15.49
N VAL A 21 3.04 -7.92 16.33
CA VAL A 21 2.38 -6.65 15.97
C VAL A 21 3.12 -5.89 14.86
N MET A 22 4.45 -5.97 14.80
CA MET A 22 5.23 -5.29 13.75
C MET A 22 5.12 -5.96 12.36
N HIS A 23 4.79 -7.25 12.29
CA HIS A 23 4.74 -7.97 11.01
C HIS A 23 3.42 -7.73 10.25
N ASP A 24 2.31 -7.57 10.97
CA ASP A 24 0.99 -7.36 10.36
C ASP A 24 0.80 -5.95 9.78
N ALA A 25 1.41 -4.92 10.37
CA ALA A 25 1.22 -3.54 9.94
C ALA A 25 1.63 -3.28 8.47
N LYS A 26 2.62 -4.03 7.95
CA LYS A 26 3.07 -3.91 6.56
C LYS A 26 2.08 -4.47 5.54
N ASN A 27 1.18 -5.38 5.95
CA ASN A 27 0.21 -6.02 5.05
C ASN A 27 -1.20 -5.42 5.14
N LEU A 28 -1.50 -4.61 6.17
CA LEU A 28 -2.82 -4.01 6.35
C LEU A 28 -3.23 -3.12 5.17
N LEU A 29 -2.26 -2.46 4.52
CA LEU A 29 -2.50 -1.62 3.35
C LEU A 29 -2.50 -2.41 2.03
N CYS A 30 -2.13 -3.69 2.03
CA CYS A 30 -1.93 -4.46 0.81
C CYS A 30 -3.24 -4.67 0.04
N SER A 31 -4.30 -5.08 0.75
CA SER A 31 -5.62 -5.27 0.14
C SER A 31 -6.25 -3.94 -0.32
N PRO A 32 -6.30 -2.88 0.52
CA PRO A 32 -6.74 -1.55 0.07
C PRO A 32 -5.95 -1.00 -1.11
N CYS A 33 -4.62 -1.13 -1.11
CA CYS A 33 -3.77 -0.70 -2.22
C CYS A 33 -4.13 -1.43 -3.50
N LYS A 34 -4.23 -2.77 -3.45
CA LYS A 34 -4.59 -3.58 -4.62
C LYS A 34 -5.97 -3.18 -5.14
N PHE A 35 -6.92 -2.88 -4.25
CA PHE A 35 -8.22 -2.39 -4.64
C PHE A 35 -8.11 -1.05 -5.38
N ILE A 36 -7.44 -0.05 -4.81
CA ILE A 36 -7.28 1.27 -5.44
C ILE A 36 -6.66 1.13 -6.83
N PHE A 37 -5.59 0.34 -6.99
CA PHE A 37 -4.95 0.17 -8.30
C PHE A 37 -5.76 -0.66 -9.30
N LYS A 38 -6.64 -1.57 -8.83
CA LYS A 38 -7.63 -2.21 -9.72
C LYS A 38 -8.61 -1.18 -10.29
N GLU A 39 -9.05 -0.23 -9.47
CA GLU A 39 -9.95 0.83 -9.93
C GLU A 39 -9.22 1.83 -10.83
N VAL A 40 -7.97 2.20 -10.52
CA VAL A 40 -7.16 3.07 -11.38
C VAL A 40 -6.94 2.44 -12.76
N ALA A 41 -6.69 1.12 -12.82
CA ALA A 41 -6.57 0.39 -14.09
C ALA A 41 -7.86 0.45 -14.94
N LYS A 42 -9.04 0.53 -14.31
CA LYS A 42 -10.31 0.68 -15.03
C LYS A 42 -10.51 2.09 -15.60
N GLU A 43 -9.99 3.12 -14.93
CA GLU A 43 -10.02 4.50 -15.42
C GLU A 43 -8.99 4.72 -16.55
N LEU A 44 -7.98 3.86 -16.68
CA LEU A 44 -6.92 3.92 -17.69
C LEU A 44 -6.80 2.60 -18.49
N PRO A 45 -7.81 2.25 -19.31
CA PRO A 45 -7.84 0.95 -19.99
C PRO A 45 -6.82 0.82 -21.14
N GLU A 46 -6.33 1.95 -21.66
CA GLU A 46 -5.39 1.97 -22.79
C GLU A 46 -3.99 2.35 -22.29
N ALA A 47 -3.06 1.39 -22.35
CA ALA A 47 -1.67 1.58 -21.89
C ALA A 47 -0.97 2.77 -22.59
N ASP A 48 -1.29 3.02 -23.86
CA ASP A 48 -0.71 4.12 -24.65
C ASP A 48 -1.10 5.51 -24.14
N LYS A 49 -2.24 5.61 -23.43
CA LYS A 49 -2.75 6.85 -22.84
C LYS A 49 -2.26 7.08 -21.41
N ILE A 50 -1.44 6.18 -20.86
CA ILE A 50 -0.85 6.37 -19.54
C ILE A 50 0.30 7.36 -19.66
N THR A 51 0.04 8.55 -19.13
CA THR A 51 0.98 9.64 -18.91
C THR A 51 0.98 9.95 -17.43
N GLU A 52 2.01 10.62 -16.93
CA GLU A 52 2.06 11.06 -15.52
C GLU A 52 0.81 11.84 -15.12
N LYS A 53 0.35 12.74 -15.99
CA LYS A 53 -0.85 13.54 -15.78
C LYS A 53 -2.12 12.68 -15.71
N THR A 54 -2.30 11.75 -16.64
CA THR A 54 -3.50 10.89 -16.66
C THR A 54 -3.50 9.90 -15.50
N LEU A 55 -2.34 9.39 -15.10
CA LEU A 55 -2.17 8.58 -13.89
C LEU A 55 -2.57 9.35 -12.63
N LYS A 56 -2.06 10.58 -12.46
CA LYS A 56 -2.39 11.43 -11.32
C LYS A 56 -3.88 11.74 -11.23
N VAL A 57 -4.51 12.05 -12.37
CA VAL A 57 -5.96 12.29 -12.44
C VAL A 57 -6.75 11.03 -12.07
N ALA A 58 -6.36 9.86 -12.59
CA ALA A 58 -7.04 8.60 -12.30
C ALA A 58 -6.94 8.24 -10.81
N ILE A 59 -5.75 8.37 -10.21
CA ILE A 59 -5.55 8.16 -8.77
C ILE A 59 -6.43 9.11 -7.95
N ASP A 60 -6.45 10.41 -8.28
CA ASP A 60 -7.27 11.40 -7.57
C ASP A 60 -8.78 11.09 -7.66
N VAL A 61 -9.27 10.71 -8.84
CA VAL A 61 -10.67 10.30 -9.04
C VAL A 61 -11.02 9.08 -8.20
N VAL A 62 -10.18 8.04 -8.23
CA VAL A 62 -10.40 6.81 -7.48
C VAL A 62 -10.34 7.08 -5.98
N CYS A 63 -9.32 7.80 -5.52
CA CYS A 63 -9.19 8.18 -4.12
C CYS A 63 -10.43 8.95 -3.65
N LYS A 64 -10.85 10.01 -4.34
CA LYS A 64 -12.08 10.75 -3.99
C LYS A 64 -13.33 9.86 -3.93
N ARG A 65 -13.44 8.88 -4.84
CA ARG A 65 -14.57 7.94 -4.88
C ARG A 65 -14.60 7.01 -3.65
N PHE A 66 -13.44 6.60 -3.14
CA PHE A 66 -13.36 5.53 -2.13
C PHE A 66 -12.88 5.96 -0.74
N LEU A 67 -12.48 7.23 -0.55
CA LEU A 67 -12.01 7.78 0.74
C LEU A 67 -12.97 7.58 1.92
N GLY A 68 -14.27 7.38 1.67
CA GLY A 68 -15.28 7.06 2.70
C GLY A 68 -15.92 5.67 2.60
N GLY A 69 -15.57 4.88 1.58
CA GLY A 69 -16.22 3.60 1.28
C GLY A 69 -15.42 2.37 1.69
N ILE A 70 -14.10 2.52 1.89
CA ILE A 70 -13.19 1.39 2.11
C ILE A 70 -12.29 1.68 3.31
N PRO A 71 -12.20 0.74 4.29
CA PRO A 71 -11.25 0.85 5.38
C PRO A 71 -9.83 1.02 4.84
N LEU A 72 -9.10 1.98 5.41
CA LEU A 72 -7.70 2.24 5.08
C LEU A 72 -7.42 2.79 3.66
N ALA A 73 -8.46 3.11 2.87
CA ALA A 73 -8.26 3.74 1.57
C ALA A 73 -7.65 5.14 1.69
N LYS A 74 -7.97 5.86 2.77
CA LYS A 74 -7.36 7.16 3.07
C LYS A 74 -5.85 7.04 3.24
N GLU A 75 -5.40 6.08 4.01
CA GLU A 75 -3.99 5.83 4.28
C GLU A 75 -3.22 5.43 3.02
N VAL A 76 -3.85 4.70 2.10
CA VAL A 76 -3.28 4.43 0.77
C VAL A 76 -3.21 5.72 -0.05
N CYS A 77 -4.31 6.46 -0.14
CA CYS A 77 -4.40 7.67 -0.97
C CYS A 77 -3.50 8.81 -0.49
N ASP A 78 -3.33 8.97 0.82
CA ASP A 78 -2.43 9.95 1.43
C ASP A 78 -0.96 9.63 1.07
N LYS A 79 -0.61 8.35 0.92
CA LYS A 79 0.71 7.90 0.44
C LYS A 79 0.92 8.05 -1.07
N LEU A 80 -0.15 8.31 -1.83
CA LEU A 80 -0.10 8.56 -3.28
C LEU A 80 -0.12 10.07 -3.60
N GLY A 81 0.36 10.90 -2.67
CA GLY A 81 0.52 12.35 -2.88
C GLY A 81 1.91 12.74 -3.36
N GLY A 82 2.01 13.88 -4.06
CA GLY A 82 3.29 14.50 -4.46
C GLY A 82 4.16 13.59 -5.33
N ASP A 83 5.46 13.56 -5.02
CA ASP A 83 6.51 12.86 -5.78
C ASP A 83 6.32 11.33 -5.86
N ALA A 84 5.50 10.74 -4.99
CA ALA A 84 5.22 9.32 -5.00
C ALA A 84 4.51 8.87 -6.29
N VAL A 85 3.66 9.74 -6.88
CA VAL A 85 3.00 9.45 -8.16
C VAL A 85 4.00 9.51 -9.32
N ASP A 86 4.97 10.42 -9.24
CA ASP A 86 5.99 10.59 -10.27
C ASP A 86 6.97 9.40 -10.27
N GLU A 87 7.35 8.91 -9.09
CA GLU A 87 8.12 7.68 -8.95
C GLU A 87 7.33 6.45 -9.44
N LEU A 88 6.07 6.36 -9.05
CA LEU A 88 5.17 5.31 -9.51
C LEU A 88 5.00 5.31 -11.03
N TYR A 89 4.90 6.48 -11.66
CA TYR A 89 4.83 6.60 -13.11
C TYR A 89 6.10 6.06 -13.77
N LYS A 90 7.29 6.40 -13.24
CA LYS A 90 8.57 5.85 -13.71
C LYS A 90 8.63 4.33 -13.55
N PHE A 91 8.09 3.79 -12.47
CA PHE A 91 7.97 2.35 -12.27
C PHE A 91 7.06 1.71 -13.33
N ILE A 92 5.87 2.27 -13.56
CA ILE A 92 4.92 1.79 -14.59
C ILE A 92 5.54 1.84 -15.99
N LEU A 93 6.34 2.87 -16.32
CA LEU A 93 7.07 2.93 -17.59
C LEU A 93 8.06 1.78 -17.78
N LYS A 94 8.69 1.30 -16.71
CA LYS A 94 9.60 0.14 -16.74
C LYS A 94 8.85 -1.19 -16.88
N GLU A 95 7.61 -1.24 -16.42
CA GLU A 95 6.72 -2.41 -16.46
C GLU A 95 5.79 -2.39 -17.70
N ASP A 96 6.30 -1.98 -18.87
CA ASP A 96 5.55 -1.90 -20.13
C ASP A 96 4.24 -1.10 -20.06
N LYS A 97 4.19 -0.05 -19.24
CA LYS A 97 2.98 0.76 -18.99
C LYS A 97 1.80 -0.06 -18.45
N LYS A 98 2.04 -1.14 -17.71
CA LYS A 98 0.97 -1.95 -17.13
C LYS A 98 0.68 -1.54 -15.70
N ILE A 99 -0.59 -1.27 -15.41
CA ILE A 99 -1.06 -1.09 -14.03
C ILE A 99 -1.31 -2.48 -13.44
N ASN A 100 -0.27 -3.08 -12.86
CA ASN A 100 -0.38 -4.33 -12.11
C ASN A 100 -0.51 -4.03 -10.60
N PRO A 101 -1.69 -4.25 -9.98
CA PRO A 101 -1.91 -3.92 -8.57
C PRO A 101 -0.97 -4.66 -7.61
N GLU A 102 -0.56 -5.89 -7.93
CA GLU A 102 0.37 -6.66 -7.09
C GLU A 102 1.77 -6.02 -7.09
N SER A 103 2.32 -5.79 -8.28
CA SER A 103 3.67 -5.25 -8.45
C SER A 103 3.76 -3.82 -7.90
N ILE A 104 2.75 -2.99 -8.19
CA ILE A 104 2.69 -1.61 -7.72
C ILE A 104 2.64 -1.55 -6.20
N CYS A 105 1.78 -2.33 -5.55
CA CYS A 105 1.66 -2.26 -4.10
C CYS A 105 2.89 -2.78 -3.37
N LYS A 106 3.63 -3.72 -3.97
CA LYS A 106 4.97 -4.13 -3.49
C LYS A 106 6.01 -3.04 -3.65
N HIS A 107 6.01 -2.35 -4.81
CA HIS A 107 6.91 -1.23 -5.05
C HIS A 107 6.67 -0.08 -4.06
N LEU A 108 5.41 0.17 -3.70
CA LEU A 108 5.01 1.19 -2.71
C LEU A 108 5.18 0.72 -1.25
N HIS A 109 5.70 -0.48 -1.01
CA HIS A 109 5.86 -1.08 0.32
C HIS A 109 4.55 -1.12 1.14
N MET A 110 3.43 -1.29 0.45
CA MET A 110 2.11 -1.55 1.05
C MET A 110 1.76 -3.04 1.01
N CYS A 111 2.51 -3.79 0.21
CA CYS A 111 2.78 -5.22 0.23
C CYS A 111 4.31 -5.39 0.16
#